data_AF-A0A973QZL9-F1
#
_entry.id   AF-A0A973QZL9-F1
#
_cell.length_a   1.000
_cell.length_b   1.000
_cell.length_c   1.000
_cell.angle_alpha   90.00
_cell.angle_beta   90.00
_cell.angle_gamma   90.00
#
_symmetry.space_group_name_H-M   'P 1'
#
loop_
_entity.id
_entity.type
_entity.pdbx_description
1 polymer ?
#
loop_
_entity_poly.entity_id
_entity_poly.type
_entity_poly.pdbx_seq_one_letter_code
_entity_poly.pdbx_strand_id
1 'polypeptide(L)'
;MDRDQFMAALRNDPQAALELGCRIVARADVDERRHAEIPFEIARDGDRTTVWRAADAYAQQADGRAARWMAEGAASLSDPDGIVVDRLTLPIFIEEYDEDRWVASHQDWCIAVHCDDPARAVAALRAALPRLQCVADDGSIVSDPSQLTGPPGPVYTPNYVAVDEDVPLIWLDCKGVVYPLMARTVLEIVIEELRAAGVTRAELTTPGAD
;
A
#
# COMPACT_ATOMS: atom_id res chain seq x y z
N MET A 1 0.26 0.96 -36.68
CA MET A 1 -0.79 1.40 -35.74
C MET A 1 -0.46 2.82 -35.34
N ASP A 2 -1.36 3.75 -35.59
CA ASP A 2 -1.17 5.15 -35.17
C ASP A 2 -1.22 5.26 -33.64
N ARG A 3 -0.57 6.28 -33.06
CA ARG A 3 -0.52 6.50 -31.60
C ARG A 3 -1.93 6.53 -31.01
N ASP A 4 -2.85 7.21 -31.68
CA ASP A 4 -4.22 7.34 -31.19
C ASP A 4 -4.99 6.01 -31.21
N GLN A 5 -4.71 5.15 -32.20
CA GLN A 5 -5.27 3.79 -32.25
C GLN A 5 -4.70 2.90 -31.14
N PHE A 6 -3.42 3.04 -30.82
CA PHE A 6 -2.79 2.33 -29.71
C PHE A 6 -3.37 2.77 -28.36
N MET A 7 -3.50 4.08 -28.14
CA MET A 7 -4.08 4.63 -26.92
C MET A 7 -5.55 4.22 -26.76
N ALA A 8 -6.32 4.20 -27.85
CA ALA A 8 -7.69 3.71 -27.84
C ALA A 8 -7.77 2.21 -27.51
N ALA A 9 -6.83 1.39 -28.02
CA ALA A 9 -6.76 -0.03 -27.69
C ALA A 9 -6.47 -0.26 -26.20
N LEU A 10 -5.52 0.48 -25.63
CA LEU A 10 -5.18 0.39 -24.19
C LEU A 10 -6.36 0.78 -23.29
N ARG A 11 -7.14 1.80 -23.66
CA ARG A 11 -8.34 2.18 -22.89
C ARG A 11 -9.42 1.10 -22.85
N ASN A 12 -9.44 0.21 -23.85
CA ASN A 12 -10.36 -0.92 -23.89
C ASN A 12 -9.80 -2.16 -23.18
N ASP A 13 -8.55 -2.12 -22.69
CA ASP A 13 -7.88 -3.22 -21.98
C ASP A 13 -7.02 -2.67 -20.82
N PRO A 14 -7.65 -2.38 -19.65
CA PRO A 14 -6.96 -1.86 -18.47
C PRO A 14 -5.81 -2.76 -17.98
N GLN A 15 -5.93 -4.08 -18.15
CA GLN A 15 -4.88 -5.02 -17.76
C GLN A 15 -3.66 -4.88 -18.68
N ALA A 16 -3.85 -4.77 -20.01
CA ALA A 16 -2.76 -4.51 -20.93
C ALA A 16 -2.08 -3.16 -20.68
N ALA A 17 -2.85 -2.13 -20.29
CA ALA A 17 -2.31 -0.84 -19.88
C ALA A 17 -1.44 -0.98 -18.63
N LEU A 18 -1.90 -1.70 -17.60
CA LEU A 18 -1.12 -1.96 -16.40
C LEU A 18 0.17 -2.73 -16.69
N GLU A 19 0.10 -3.80 -17.48
CA GLU A 19 1.28 -4.57 -17.89
C GLU A 19 2.30 -3.74 -18.67
N LEU A 20 1.83 -2.81 -19.50
CA LEU A 20 2.69 -1.86 -20.21
C LEU A 20 3.37 -0.90 -19.23
N GLY A 21 2.64 -0.34 -18.28
CA GLY A 21 3.19 0.53 -17.24
C GLY A 21 4.27 -0.16 -16.43
N CYS A 22 3.99 -1.36 -15.89
CA CYS A 22 4.96 -2.17 -15.16
C CYS A 22 6.22 -2.46 -16.01
N ARG A 23 6.06 -2.78 -17.30
CA ARG A 23 7.17 -3.06 -18.20
C ARG A 23 8.04 -1.84 -18.47
N ILE A 24 7.44 -0.65 -18.58
CA ILE A 24 8.19 0.61 -18.73
C ILE A 24 9.01 0.84 -17.46
N VAL A 25 8.40 0.77 -16.27
CA VAL A 25 9.12 0.99 -15.00
C VAL A 25 10.30 0.03 -14.83
N ALA A 26 10.10 -1.25 -15.16
CA ALA A 26 11.11 -2.29 -15.00
C ALA A 26 12.30 -2.22 -15.98
N ARG A 27 12.17 -1.49 -17.10
CA ARG A 27 13.17 -1.50 -18.19
C ARG A 27 13.75 -0.14 -18.54
N ALA A 28 13.02 0.92 -18.25
CA ALA A 28 13.40 2.27 -18.60
C ALA A 28 14.38 2.85 -17.58
N ASP A 29 15.24 3.76 -18.04
CA ASP A 29 16.07 4.58 -17.16
C ASP A 29 15.18 5.50 -16.30
N VAL A 30 15.71 5.96 -15.16
CA VAL A 30 14.97 6.75 -14.15
C VAL A 30 14.12 7.88 -14.75
N ASP A 31 14.66 8.61 -15.72
CA ASP A 31 13.99 9.75 -16.35
C ASP A 31 12.87 9.33 -17.31
N GLU A 32 12.99 8.15 -17.91
CA GLU A 32 12.04 7.60 -18.88
C GLU A 32 10.88 6.84 -18.21
N ARG A 33 11.04 6.43 -16.94
CA ARG A 33 9.98 5.75 -16.17
C ARG A 33 8.70 6.58 -16.06
N ARG A 34 8.79 7.92 -16.13
CA ARG A 34 7.62 8.82 -16.19
C ARG A 34 6.64 8.49 -17.34
N HIS A 35 7.09 7.81 -18.38
CA HIS A 35 6.21 7.39 -19.47
C HIS A 35 5.24 6.27 -19.06
N ALA A 36 5.47 5.61 -17.91
CA ALA A 36 4.56 4.64 -17.32
C ALA A 36 3.30 5.28 -16.70
N GLU A 37 3.32 6.59 -16.42
CA GLU A 37 2.19 7.31 -15.83
C GLU A 37 0.94 7.20 -16.71
N ILE A 38 1.08 7.41 -18.01
CA ILE A 38 -0.05 7.33 -18.95
C ILE A 38 -0.73 5.94 -18.91
N PRO A 39 -0.02 4.81 -19.07
CA PRO A 39 -0.64 3.50 -18.96
C PRO A 39 -1.23 3.20 -17.58
N PHE A 40 -0.59 3.63 -16.48
CA PHE A 40 -1.15 3.43 -15.15
C PHE A 40 -2.44 4.24 -14.92
N GLU A 41 -2.51 5.48 -15.39
CA GLU A 41 -3.72 6.30 -15.32
C GLU A 41 -4.87 5.67 -16.12
N ILE A 42 -4.58 5.09 -17.30
CA ILE A 42 -5.59 4.35 -18.08
C ILE A 42 -6.07 3.10 -17.34
N ALA A 43 -5.15 2.33 -16.75
CA ALA A 43 -5.49 1.14 -16.01
C ALA A 43 -6.33 1.45 -14.75
N ARG A 44 -6.05 2.59 -14.09
CA ARG A 44 -6.75 3.03 -12.87
C ARG A 44 -8.24 3.22 -13.10
N ASP A 45 -8.63 3.74 -14.27
CA ASP A 45 -10.05 3.95 -14.61
C ASP A 45 -10.83 2.62 -14.71
N GLY A 46 -10.14 1.50 -14.95
CA GLY A 46 -10.74 0.17 -15.06
C GLY A 46 -10.66 -0.70 -13.80
N ASP A 47 -9.68 -0.46 -12.91
CA ASP A 47 -9.49 -1.23 -11.69
C ASP A 47 -8.79 -0.40 -10.59
N ARG A 48 -9.45 -0.29 -9.43
CA ARG A 48 -8.92 0.39 -8.24
C ARG A 48 -7.69 -0.32 -7.65
N THR A 49 -7.42 -1.60 -7.95
CA THR A 49 -6.19 -2.25 -7.50
C THR A 49 -4.94 -1.77 -8.25
N THR A 50 -5.12 -1.09 -9.39
CA THR A 50 -4.04 -0.56 -10.23
C THR A 50 -3.11 0.37 -9.46
N VAL A 51 -3.66 1.28 -8.63
CA VAL A 51 -2.84 2.26 -7.89
C VAL A 51 -1.80 1.58 -6.99
N TRP A 52 -2.18 0.46 -6.37
CA TRP A 52 -1.29 -0.35 -5.54
C TRP A 52 -0.21 -1.07 -6.36
N ARG A 53 -0.58 -1.57 -7.54
CA ARG A 53 0.37 -2.22 -8.46
C ARG A 53 1.33 -1.22 -9.12
N ALA A 54 0.89 0.01 -9.38
CA ALA A 54 1.73 1.10 -9.84
C ALA A 54 2.73 1.53 -8.75
N ALA A 55 2.25 1.70 -7.51
CA ALA A 55 3.10 1.98 -6.34
C ALA A 55 4.18 0.90 -6.17
N ASP A 56 3.79 -0.37 -6.24
CA ASP A 56 4.71 -1.51 -6.13
C ASP A 56 5.76 -1.54 -7.26
N ALA A 57 5.33 -1.34 -8.51
CA ALA A 57 6.25 -1.30 -9.65
C ALA A 57 7.34 -0.23 -9.48
N TYR A 58 6.97 0.97 -9.02
CA TYR A 58 7.93 2.05 -8.74
C TYR A 58 8.79 1.76 -7.52
N ALA A 59 8.22 1.23 -6.43
CA ALA A 59 8.94 0.89 -5.20
C ALA A 59 10.04 -0.14 -5.44
N GLN A 60 9.77 -1.16 -6.26
CA GLN A 60 10.78 -2.16 -6.66
C GLN A 60 12.00 -1.55 -7.38
N GLN A 61 11.85 -0.34 -7.90
CA GLN A 61 12.91 0.41 -8.57
C GLN A 61 13.45 1.58 -7.74
N ALA A 62 13.09 1.63 -6.45
CA ALA A 62 13.36 2.73 -5.52
C ALA A 62 12.94 4.10 -6.06
N ASP A 63 11.92 4.17 -6.92
CA ASP A 63 11.48 5.41 -7.56
C ASP A 63 10.50 6.17 -6.66
N GLY A 64 10.80 7.44 -6.35
CA GLY A 64 9.99 8.28 -5.46
C GLY A 64 8.54 8.48 -5.91
N ARG A 65 8.22 8.21 -7.19
CA ARG A 65 6.82 8.22 -7.70
C ARG A 65 5.93 7.20 -7.00
N ALA A 66 6.51 6.16 -6.38
CA ALA A 66 5.78 5.20 -5.57
C ALA A 66 4.94 5.88 -4.47
N ALA A 67 5.44 6.96 -3.87
CA ALA A 67 4.76 7.66 -2.78
C ALA A 67 3.41 8.27 -3.20
N ARG A 68 3.32 8.87 -4.40
CA ARG A 68 2.05 9.40 -4.92
C ARG A 68 1.03 8.28 -5.11
N TRP A 69 1.45 7.20 -5.78
CA TRP A 69 0.57 6.06 -6.05
C TRP A 69 0.14 5.34 -4.77
N MET A 70 1.02 5.25 -3.76
CA MET A 70 0.70 4.75 -2.42
C MET A 70 -0.37 5.62 -1.75
N ALA A 71 -0.23 6.95 -1.80
CA ALA A 71 -1.19 7.86 -1.18
C ALA A 71 -2.57 7.78 -1.84
N GLU A 72 -2.62 7.65 -3.17
CA GLU A 72 -3.86 7.39 -3.90
C GLU A 72 -4.44 6.01 -3.57
N GLY A 73 -3.58 5.00 -3.40
CA GLY A 73 -3.94 3.68 -2.90
C GLY A 73 -4.65 3.74 -1.57
N ALA A 74 -4.01 4.33 -0.56
CA ALA A 74 -4.57 4.49 0.78
C ALA A 74 -5.95 5.17 0.72
N ALA A 75 -6.04 6.32 0.06
CA ALA A 75 -7.29 7.05 -0.08
C ALA A 75 -8.39 6.24 -0.80
N SER A 76 -8.03 5.38 -1.77
CA SER A 76 -8.99 4.56 -2.52
C SER A 76 -9.74 3.50 -1.69
N LEU A 77 -9.22 3.17 -0.50
CA LEU A 77 -9.85 2.24 0.44
C LEU A 77 -10.92 2.91 1.31
N SER A 78 -11.02 4.25 1.26
CA SER A 78 -12.01 5.00 2.05
C SER A 78 -13.45 4.70 1.64
N ASP A 79 -14.30 4.60 2.64
CA ASP A 79 -15.76 4.66 2.53
C ASP A 79 -16.23 6.00 3.11
N PRO A 80 -16.66 6.98 2.28
CA PRO A 80 -17.00 8.34 2.73
C PRO A 80 -18.07 8.41 3.82
N ASP A 81 -18.96 7.43 3.89
CA ASP A 81 -20.01 7.36 4.91
C ASP A 81 -19.63 6.49 6.12
N GLY A 82 -18.42 5.91 6.10
CA GLY A 82 -17.96 4.90 7.04
C GLY A 82 -16.52 5.12 7.53
N ILE A 83 -15.65 4.16 7.22
CA ILE A 83 -14.23 4.19 7.60
C ILE A 83 -13.45 4.92 6.51
N VAL A 84 -12.78 6.01 6.89
CA VAL A 84 -11.94 6.83 6.02
C VAL A 84 -10.48 6.49 6.27
N VAL A 85 -9.70 6.36 5.20
CA VAL A 85 -8.26 6.16 5.24
C VAL A 85 -7.60 7.44 4.77
N ASP A 86 -6.85 8.12 5.65
CA ASP A 86 -6.09 9.29 5.24
C ASP A 86 -5.04 8.89 4.19
N ARG A 87 -4.82 9.79 3.22
CA ARG A 87 -3.90 9.55 2.09
C ARG A 87 -2.45 9.33 2.53
N LEU A 88 -2.06 9.77 3.72
CA LEU A 88 -0.74 9.57 4.28
C LEU A 88 -0.71 8.42 5.30
N THR A 89 -1.72 7.54 5.31
CA THR A 89 -1.66 6.30 6.08
C THR A 89 -0.72 5.30 5.40
N LEU A 90 0.25 4.77 6.16
CA LEU A 90 1.39 3.97 5.71
C LEU A 90 2.18 4.66 4.59
N PRO A 91 2.64 5.91 4.77
CA PRO A 91 3.23 6.69 3.70
C PRO A 91 4.60 6.13 3.31
N ILE A 92 4.98 6.30 2.04
CA ILE A 92 6.35 6.09 1.59
C ILE A 92 7.08 7.42 1.70
N PHE A 93 8.12 7.45 2.51
CA PHE A 93 9.01 8.60 2.62
C PHE A 93 10.01 8.58 1.47
N ILE A 94 10.21 9.77 0.90
CA ILE A 94 11.16 10.00 -0.18
C ILE A 94 12.40 10.72 0.37
N GLU A 95 13.56 10.31 -0.10
CA GLU A 95 14.82 11.02 0.14
C GLU A 95 15.29 11.65 -1.16
N GLU A 96 15.78 12.89 -1.07
CA GLU A 96 16.39 13.59 -2.19
C GLU A 96 17.76 12.98 -2.48
N TYR A 97 17.93 12.56 -3.73
CA TYR A 97 19.19 11.98 -4.20
C TYR A 97 19.97 12.98 -5.08
N ASP A 98 19.27 13.82 -5.83
CA ASP A 98 19.78 14.90 -6.71
C ASP A 98 18.64 15.92 -6.93
N GLU A 99 18.93 17.12 -7.45
CA GLU A 99 18.01 18.28 -7.55
C GLU A 99 16.64 17.92 -8.20
N ASP A 100 16.61 16.90 -9.06
CA ASP A 100 15.41 16.43 -9.76
C ASP A 100 15.11 14.91 -9.55
N ARG A 101 15.78 14.25 -8.60
CA ARG A 101 15.65 12.80 -8.40
C ARG A 101 15.38 12.45 -6.94
N TRP A 102 14.25 11.81 -6.71
CA TRP A 102 13.85 11.29 -5.41
C TRP A 102 13.84 9.77 -5.42
N VAL A 103 14.29 9.19 -4.32
CA VAL A 103 14.24 7.74 -4.09
C VAL A 103 13.25 7.41 -3.00
N ALA A 104 12.51 6.32 -3.17
CA ALA A 104 11.74 5.75 -2.07
C ALA A 104 12.72 5.22 -1.02
N SER A 105 12.65 5.74 0.19
CA SER A 105 13.59 5.42 1.28
C SER A 105 13.03 4.36 2.21
N HIS A 106 11.89 4.66 2.85
CA HIS A 106 11.28 3.80 3.85
C HIS A 106 9.78 4.05 3.94
N GLN A 107 9.10 3.21 4.71
CA GLN A 107 7.68 3.31 5.02
C GLN A 107 7.49 3.25 6.52
N ASP A 108 6.61 4.10 7.07
CA ASP A 108 6.18 3.96 8.46
C ASP A 108 5.02 2.97 8.56
N TRP A 109 5.17 2.02 9.47
CA TRP A 109 4.32 0.87 9.64
C TRP A 109 3.48 1.00 10.91
N CYS A 110 2.80 2.14 11.02
CA CYS A 110 1.96 2.49 12.14
C CYS A 110 0.60 2.99 11.67
N ILE A 111 -0.48 2.50 12.29
CA ILE A 111 -1.85 2.92 11.99
C ILE A 111 -2.55 3.27 13.31
N ALA A 112 -2.97 4.53 13.43
CA ALA A 112 -3.86 5.00 14.49
C ALA A 112 -5.30 5.04 13.97
N VAL A 113 -6.26 4.63 14.81
CA VAL A 113 -7.69 4.61 14.53
C VAL A 113 -8.39 5.67 15.38
N HIS A 114 -8.98 6.68 14.76
CA HIS A 114 -9.76 7.71 15.46
C HIS A 114 -11.25 7.40 15.35
N CYS A 115 -11.92 7.13 16.47
CA CYS A 115 -13.36 6.85 16.51
C CYS A 115 -13.99 7.14 17.89
N ASP A 116 -15.32 7.07 17.97
CA ASP A 116 -16.09 7.35 19.19
C ASP A 116 -16.02 6.25 20.26
N ASP A 117 -15.49 5.06 19.92
CA ASP A 117 -15.33 3.92 20.85
C ASP A 117 -13.91 3.31 20.75
N PRO A 118 -12.91 3.94 21.40
CA PRO A 118 -11.52 3.50 21.34
C PRO A 118 -11.30 2.07 21.85
N ALA A 119 -12.05 1.64 22.88
CA ALA A 119 -11.93 0.29 23.42
C ALA A 119 -12.34 -0.79 22.41
N ARG A 120 -13.39 -0.51 21.62
CA ARG A 120 -13.81 -1.38 20.52
C ARG A 120 -12.79 -1.39 19.37
N ALA A 121 -12.19 -0.25 19.05
CA ALA A 121 -11.12 -0.18 18.06
C ALA A 121 -9.88 -1.00 18.51
N VAL A 122 -9.44 -0.89 19.77
CA VAL A 122 -8.37 -1.74 20.33
C VAL A 122 -8.72 -3.23 20.22
N ALA A 123 -9.95 -3.61 20.56
CA ALA A 123 -10.40 -5.00 20.42
C ALA A 123 -10.36 -5.50 18.96
N ALA A 124 -10.73 -4.66 18.00
CA ALA A 124 -10.61 -4.95 16.57
C ALA A 124 -9.16 -5.11 16.12
N LEU A 125 -8.27 -4.19 16.52
CA LEU A 125 -6.85 -4.27 16.20
C LEU A 125 -6.19 -5.53 16.78
N ARG A 126 -6.57 -5.93 17.99
CA ARG A 126 -6.13 -7.20 18.59
C ARG A 126 -6.57 -8.42 17.76
N ALA A 127 -7.79 -8.39 17.22
CA ALA A 127 -8.30 -9.46 16.36
C ALA A 127 -7.54 -9.53 15.02
N ALA A 128 -7.02 -8.41 14.53
CA ALA A 128 -6.21 -8.35 13.31
C ALA A 128 -4.82 -8.99 13.47
N LEU A 129 -4.22 -8.98 14.68
CA LEU A 129 -2.83 -9.39 14.93
C LEU A 129 -2.42 -10.70 14.25
N PRO A 130 -3.18 -11.82 14.37
CA PRO A 130 -2.75 -13.08 13.79
C PRO A 130 -2.68 -13.05 12.26
N ARG A 131 -3.58 -12.29 11.61
CA ARG A 131 -3.60 -12.16 10.15
C ARG A 131 -2.48 -11.25 9.66
N LEU A 132 -2.22 -10.16 10.38
CA LEU A 132 -1.20 -9.17 10.02
C LEU A 132 0.22 -9.75 10.04
N GLN A 133 0.54 -10.62 11.00
CA GLN A 133 1.82 -11.33 11.05
C GLN A 133 2.05 -12.25 9.83
N CYS A 134 0.97 -12.61 9.12
CA CYS A 134 0.98 -13.51 7.98
C CYS A 134 0.94 -12.78 6.62
N VAL A 135 0.93 -11.44 6.59
CA VAL A 135 0.88 -10.70 5.32
C VAL A 135 2.27 -10.68 4.71
N ALA A 136 2.40 -11.19 3.50
CA ALA A 136 3.62 -11.18 2.71
C ALA A 136 3.84 -9.83 2.01
N ASP A 137 5.09 -9.57 1.59
CA ASP A 137 5.52 -8.39 0.83
C ASP A 137 4.77 -8.21 -0.50
N ASP A 138 4.36 -9.31 -1.13
CA ASP A 138 3.51 -9.31 -2.32
C ASP A 138 2.00 -9.08 -2.02
N GLY A 139 1.64 -8.88 -0.75
CA GLY A 139 0.27 -8.68 -0.28
C GLY A 139 -0.54 -9.96 -0.10
N SER A 140 0.02 -11.15 -0.34
CA SER A 140 -0.64 -12.42 -0.04
C SER A 140 -0.68 -12.69 1.47
N ILE A 141 -1.61 -13.53 1.93
CA ILE A 141 -1.65 -14.00 3.31
C ILE A 141 -1.15 -15.44 3.34
N VAL A 142 -0.03 -15.69 4.01
CA VAL A 142 0.51 -17.03 4.18
C VAL A 142 -0.19 -17.78 5.31
N SER A 143 -0.33 -19.09 5.19
CA SER A 143 -1.02 -19.88 6.22
C SER A 143 -0.16 -20.10 7.48
N ASP A 144 1.16 -20.01 7.36
CA ASP A 144 2.11 -20.20 8.46
C ASP A 144 3.40 -19.37 8.22
N PRO A 145 3.55 -18.19 8.85
CA PRO A 145 4.72 -17.34 8.66
C PRO A 145 5.98 -17.94 9.29
N SER A 146 5.84 -18.91 10.21
CA SER A 146 7.00 -19.59 10.80
C SER A 146 7.75 -20.45 9.77
N GLN A 147 7.08 -20.85 8.68
CA GLN A 147 7.70 -21.55 7.55
C GLN A 147 8.55 -20.64 6.66
N LEU A 148 8.49 -19.32 6.86
CA LEU A 148 9.35 -18.34 6.20
C LEU A 148 10.67 -18.11 6.97
N THR A 149 10.83 -18.74 8.14
CA THR A 149 12.06 -18.65 8.93
C THR A 149 13.16 -19.55 8.34
N GLY A 150 14.08 -18.92 7.61
CA GLY A 150 15.25 -19.52 6.97
C GLY A 150 16.15 -18.41 6.39
N PRO A 151 17.32 -18.70 5.78
CA PRO A 151 18.03 -17.70 4.98
C PRO A 151 17.04 -17.07 3.99
N PRO A 152 17.16 -15.77 3.66
CA PRO A 152 16.06 -14.96 3.14
C PRO A 152 15.34 -15.70 2.00
N GLY A 153 14.17 -16.23 2.34
CA GLY A 153 13.27 -16.79 1.36
C GLY A 153 12.77 -15.65 0.45
N PRO A 154 12.20 -15.98 -0.71
CA PRO A 154 11.72 -14.99 -1.68
C PRO A 154 10.50 -14.18 -1.19
N VAL A 155 10.01 -14.42 0.04
CA VAL A 155 8.79 -13.85 0.59
C VAL A 155 9.07 -13.36 2.01
N TYR A 156 8.77 -12.10 2.28
CA TYR A 156 8.94 -11.45 3.59
C TYR A 156 7.59 -11.23 4.28
N THR A 157 7.50 -11.46 5.59
CA THR A 157 6.37 -11.04 6.44
C THR A 157 6.88 -10.18 7.59
N PRO A 158 6.04 -9.37 8.28
CA PRO A 158 6.45 -8.61 9.45
C PRO A 158 7.18 -9.49 10.47
N ASN A 159 8.25 -8.98 11.12
CA ASN A 159 8.92 -9.73 12.20
C ASN A 159 8.09 -9.70 13.48
N TYR A 160 7.32 -8.62 13.66
CA TYR A 160 6.54 -8.37 14.86
C TYR A 160 5.35 -7.47 14.53
N VAL A 161 4.23 -7.67 15.22
CA VAL A 161 3.05 -6.81 15.19
C VAL A 161 2.55 -6.65 16.63
N ALA A 162 2.24 -5.43 17.06
CA ALA A 162 1.47 -5.24 18.29
C ALA A 162 0.57 -4.00 18.29
N VAL A 163 -0.38 -4.07 19.21
CA VAL A 163 -1.37 -3.05 19.50
C VAL A 163 -0.96 -2.32 20.77
N ASP A 164 -1.06 -0.99 20.74
CA ASP A 164 -1.05 -0.18 21.97
C ASP A 164 -2.41 -0.38 22.67
N GLU A 165 -2.38 -0.66 23.96
CA GLU A 165 -3.58 -1.02 24.71
C GLU A 165 -4.29 0.18 25.31
N ASP A 166 -3.58 1.32 25.40
CA ASP A 166 -4.09 2.57 25.95
C ASP A 166 -4.63 3.49 24.86
N VAL A 167 -4.18 3.32 23.62
CA VAL A 167 -4.68 4.03 22.44
C VAL A 167 -4.91 3.06 21.27
N PRO A 168 -5.94 3.25 20.42
CA PRO A 168 -6.22 2.38 19.29
C PRO A 168 -5.20 2.56 18.16
N LEU A 169 -4.01 2.01 18.37
CA LEU A 169 -2.85 2.10 17.49
C LEU A 169 -2.25 0.71 17.30
N ILE A 170 -1.82 0.43 16.07
CA ILE A 170 -1.10 -0.80 15.73
C ILE A 170 0.20 -0.46 15.02
N TRP A 171 1.27 -1.19 15.37
CA TRP A 171 2.57 -1.08 14.72
C TRP A 171 3.02 -2.44 14.19
N LEU A 172 3.71 -2.43 13.04
CA LEU A 172 4.35 -3.58 12.42
C LEU A 172 5.86 -3.32 12.26
N ASP A 173 6.71 -4.30 12.58
CA ASP A 173 8.13 -4.27 12.24
C ASP A 173 8.37 -4.90 10.87
N CYS A 174 8.45 -4.03 9.86
CA CYS A 174 8.78 -4.39 8.48
C CYS A 174 10.22 -4.00 8.08
N LYS A 175 11.13 -3.80 9.06
CA LYS A 175 12.52 -3.35 8.83
C LYS A 175 12.67 -2.04 8.03
N GLY A 176 11.63 -1.21 8.02
CA GLY A 176 11.60 0.05 7.28
C GLY A 176 11.52 -0.10 5.75
N VAL A 177 11.21 -1.29 5.23
CA VAL A 177 11.14 -1.52 3.78
C VAL A 177 9.79 -1.07 3.21
N VAL A 178 9.80 -0.66 1.94
CA VAL A 178 8.62 -0.22 1.19
C VAL A 178 7.92 -1.42 0.54
N TYR A 179 6.70 -1.74 0.99
CA TYR A 179 5.90 -2.84 0.45
C TYR A 179 4.45 -2.42 0.18
N PRO A 180 4.14 -1.82 -0.98
CA PRO A 180 2.81 -1.27 -1.23
C PRO A 180 1.70 -2.32 -1.22
N LEU A 181 1.95 -3.53 -1.73
CA LEU A 181 0.95 -4.61 -1.73
C LEU A 181 0.71 -5.17 -0.32
N MET A 182 1.75 -5.32 0.49
CA MET A 182 1.61 -5.62 1.93
C MET A 182 0.79 -4.54 2.63
N ALA A 183 1.10 -3.25 2.40
CA ALA A 183 0.40 -2.13 3.02
C ALA A 183 -1.09 -2.11 2.67
N ARG A 184 -1.45 -2.40 1.41
CA ARG A 184 -2.85 -2.59 1.00
C ARG A 184 -3.55 -3.63 1.86
N THR A 185 -3.00 -4.85 1.90
CA THR A 185 -3.61 -5.97 2.60
C THR A 185 -3.69 -5.72 4.11
N VAL A 186 -2.68 -5.06 4.69
CA VAL A 186 -2.71 -4.63 6.10
C VAL A 186 -3.88 -3.67 6.36
N LEU A 187 -4.07 -2.65 5.51
CA LEU A 187 -5.19 -1.71 5.65
C LEU A 187 -6.55 -2.41 5.47
N GLU A 188 -6.66 -3.30 4.48
CA GLU A 188 -7.88 -4.08 4.24
C GLU A 188 -8.25 -4.93 5.47
N ILE A 189 -7.27 -5.62 6.08
CA ILE A 189 -7.47 -6.39 7.31
C ILE A 189 -7.95 -5.48 8.45
N VAL A 190 -7.31 -4.33 8.67
CA VAL A 190 -7.71 -3.40 9.74
C VAL A 190 -9.15 -2.91 9.52
N ILE A 191 -9.51 -2.53 8.30
CA ILE A 191 -10.86 -2.10 7.95
C ILE A 191 -11.88 -3.22 8.18
N GLU A 192 -11.56 -4.45 7.78
CA GLU A 192 -12.41 -5.63 7.98
C GLU A 192 -12.67 -5.90 9.47
N GLU A 193 -11.63 -5.91 10.30
CA GLU A 193 -11.76 -6.19 11.73
C GLU A 193 -12.50 -5.05 12.46
N LEU A 194 -12.29 -3.79 12.07
CA LEU A 194 -13.06 -2.66 12.58
C LEU A 194 -14.56 -2.83 12.29
N ARG A 195 -14.91 -3.18 11.06
CA ARG A 195 -16.29 -3.46 10.66
C ARG A 195 -16.86 -4.66 11.43
N ALA A 196 -16.10 -5.74 11.58
CA ALA A 196 -16.50 -6.94 12.31
C ALA A 196 -16.77 -6.66 13.80
N ALA A 197 -15.99 -5.75 14.41
CA ALA A 197 -16.21 -5.28 15.76
C ALA A 197 -17.40 -4.32 15.89
N GLY A 198 -18.01 -3.89 14.78
CA GLY A 198 -19.13 -2.95 14.75
C GLY A 198 -18.70 -1.48 14.86
N VAL A 199 -17.45 -1.15 14.49
CA VAL A 199 -17.01 0.22 14.25
C VAL A 199 -17.46 0.62 12.86
N THR A 200 -18.46 1.51 12.77
CA THR A 200 -19.05 1.94 11.49
C THR A 200 -18.46 3.24 10.97
N ARG A 201 -17.85 4.05 11.83
CA ARG A 201 -17.16 5.30 11.48
C ARG A 201 -15.84 5.38 12.21
N ALA A 202 -14.78 5.62 11.44
CA ALA A 202 -13.44 5.83 11.97
C ALA A 202 -12.56 6.54 10.92
N GLU A 203 -11.48 7.15 11.36
CA GLU A 203 -10.42 7.66 10.51
C GLU A 203 -9.12 6.89 10.80
N LEU A 204 -8.47 6.40 9.77
CA LEU A 204 -7.18 5.72 9.83
C LEU A 204 -6.09 6.72 9.42
N THR A 205 -5.03 6.81 10.21
CA THR A 205 -3.89 7.72 9.98
C THR A 205 -2.57 7.05 10.35
N THR A 206 -1.45 7.55 9.84
CA THR A 206 -0.14 7.26 10.41
C THR A 206 0.33 8.45 11.24
N PRO A 207 0.58 8.29 12.55
CA PRO A 207 1.00 9.41 13.40
C PRO A 207 2.29 10.07 12.90
N GLY A 208 2.30 11.40 12.83
CA GLY A 208 3.49 12.17 12.46
C GLY A 208 3.79 12.20 10.96
N ALA A 209 2.84 11.79 10.12
CA ALA A 209 2.93 11.89 8.66
C ALA A 209 2.59 13.30 8.10
N ASP A 210 2.35 14.30 8.96
CA ASP A 210 1.98 15.68 8.61
C ASP A 210 3.17 16.60 8.32
#